data_AF-A0A096P9B9-F1
#
_entry.id   AF-A0A096P9B9-F1
#
_cell.length_a   1.000
_cell.length_b   1.000
_cell.length_c   1.000
_cell.angle_alpha   90.00
_cell.angle_beta   90.00
_cell.angle_gamma   90.00
#
_symmetry.space_group_name_H-M   'P 1'
#
loop_
_entity.id
_entity.type
_entity.pdbx_description
1 polymer ?
#
loop_
_entity_poly.entity_id
_entity_poly.type
_entity_poly.pdbx_seq_one_letter_code
_entity_poly.pdbx_strand_id
1 'polypeptide(L)'
;MRVAFELSRATTTAVSTSTVAHMRRSTARKALKRPSSLHTLSLTRRRARTTRETLARESASERSSEPSTSNAYDGSIARAETSTSSTSMEVQRALARRMLEAQRSWVSKSASTKDVDTDVEVVGVFTEAYTRVRWLLGLLILQSTSSFVLSGYEDLIKENIIVTLFLTMLVGAGGNAGNQSAIHVIRGLATGEMENTNECMRKTLVEQFQVGLMLGVVLSSAGFVRVLLTSPQGTDDLIGPFAIATALFAIVTTSTCVGTALPFLLMRLNQDPANAGTSVQVVMDVSGVIITCTVASFIFEHFV
;
A
#
# COMPACT_ATOMS: atom_id res chain seq x y z
N MET A 1 -3.29 -51.81 0.00
CA MET A 1 -2.36 -50.65 -0.12
C MET A 1 -1.45 -50.67 -1.36
N ARG A 2 -1.63 -51.58 -2.35
CA ARG A 2 -0.88 -51.56 -3.63
C ARG A 2 -1.70 -51.16 -4.86
N VAL A 3 -3.03 -51.10 -4.77
CA VAL A 3 -3.91 -50.70 -5.89
C VAL A 3 -4.09 -49.18 -5.99
N ALA A 4 -4.01 -48.44 -4.87
CA ALA A 4 -4.12 -46.98 -4.86
C ALA A 4 -2.88 -46.26 -5.43
N PHE A 5 -1.71 -46.90 -5.40
CA PHE A 5 -0.46 -46.29 -5.87
C PHE A 5 -0.30 -46.39 -7.41
N GLU A 6 -0.86 -47.44 -8.03
CA GLU A 6 -0.88 -47.61 -9.49
C GLU A 6 -1.86 -46.65 -10.18
N LEU A 7 -3.02 -46.37 -9.55
CA LEU A 7 -3.97 -45.38 -10.07
C LEU A 7 -3.45 -43.93 -10.00
N SER A 8 -2.62 -43.59 -9.00
CA SER A 8 -1.99 -42.26 -8.92
C SER A 8 -0.89 -42.05 -9.96
N ARG A 9 -0.18 -43.13 -10.35
CA ARG A 9 0.85 -43.05 -11.41
C ARG A 9 0.25 -42.98 -12.81
N ALA A 10 -0.82 -43.73 -13.10
CA ALA A 10 -1.51 -43.67 -14.39
C ALA A 10 -2.16 -42.29 -14.65
N THR A 11 -2.65 -41.62 -13.60
CA THR A 11 -3.27 -40.29 -13.73
C THR A 11 -2.22 -39.18 -13.93
N THR A 12 -1.01 -39.34 -13.40
CA THR A 12 0.07 -38.34 -13.51
C THR A 12 0.77 -38.40 -14.87
N THR A 13 0.90 -39.57 -15.49
CA THR A 13 1.48 -39.70 -16.84
C THR A 13 0.51 -39.30 -17.95
N ALA A 14 -0.81 -39.48 -17.79
CA ALA A 14 -1.80 -39.07 -18.80
C ALA A 14 -2.00 -37.54 -18.87
N VAL A 15 -1.83 -36.82 -17.75
CA VAL A 15 -1.95 -35.34 -17.71
C VAL A 15 -0.72 -34.65 -18.32
N SER A 16 0.46 -35.28 -18.27
CA SER A 16 1.71 -34.71 -18.77
C SER A 16 1.84 -34.76 -20.31
N THR A 17 1.35 -35.81 -20.97
CA THR A 17 1.41 -35.92 -22.44
C THR A 17 0.27 -35.22 -23.17
N SER A 18 -0.92 -35.10 -22.57
CA SER A 18 -2.04 -34.37 -23.20
C SER A 18 -1.84 -32.85 -23.16
N THR A 19 -1.29 -32.31 -22.07
CA THR A 19 -1.11 -30.86 -21.89
C THR A 19 0.01 -30.31 -22.79
N VAL A 20 1.10 -31.05 -23.00
CA VAL A 20 2.21 -30.62 -23.86
C VAL A 20 1.85 -30.72 -25.36
N ALA A 21 1.03 -31.69 -25.76
CA ALA A 21 0.53 -31.81 -27.13
C ALA A 21 -0.54 -30.74 -27.47
N HIS A 22 -1.38 -30.36 -26.50
CA HIS A 22 -2.38 -29.30 -26.67
C HIS A 22 -1.75 -27.89 -26.67
N MET A 23 -0.62 -27.71 -25.95
CA MET A 23 0.09 -26.43 -25.90
C MET A 23 0.90 -26.16 -27.17
N ARG A 24 1.52 -27.19 -27.79
CA ARG A 24 2.23 -27.04 -29.08
C ARG A 24 1.31 -26.75 -30.28
N ARG A 25 0.04 -27.18 -30.25
CA ARG A 25 -0.96 -26.81 -31.29
C ARG A 25 -1.57 -25.41 -31.07
N SER A 26 -1.53 -24.89 -29.83
CA SER A 26 -2.02 -23.55 -29.46
C SER A 26 -1.07 -22.43 -29.90
N THR A 27 0.25 -22.62 -29.77
CA THR A 27 1.26 -21.63 -30.18
C THR A 27 1.46 -21.55 -31.69
N ALA A 28 1.16 -22.63 -32.44
CA ALA A 28 1.22 -22.61 -33.90
C ALA A 28 -0.04 -22.01 -34.59
N ARG A 29 -1.18 -21.91 -33.89
CA ARG A 29 -2.41 -21.26 -34.42
C ARG A 29 -2.59 -19.80 -33.98
N LYS A 30 -1.79 -19.29 -33.04
CA LYS A 30 -1.86 -17.89 -32.59
C LYS A 30 -0.93 -16.93 -33.34
N ALA A 31 -0.11 -17.42 -34.27
CA ALA A 31 0.72 -16.59 -35.15
C ALA A 31 0.01 -16.09 -36.43
N LEU A 32 -1.24 -16.48 -36.69
CA LEU A 32 -2.01 -16.02 -37.85
C LEU A 32 -3.48 -15.72 -37.48
N LYS A 33 -3.71 -14.61 -36.76
CA LYS A 33 -4.99 -13.88 -36.81
C LYS A 33 -4.82 -12.51 -36.19
N ARG A 34 -4.45 -11.52 -37.01
CA ARG A 34 -4.73 -10.11 -36.72
C ARG A 34 -6.25 -9.93 -36.74
N PRO A 35 -6.94 -9.60 -35.64
CA PRO A 35 -8.32 -9.18 -35.73
C PRO A 35 -8.36 -7.78 -36.36
N SER A 36 -8.94 -7.71 -37.55
CA SER A 36 -9.23 -6.48 -38.25
C SER A 36 -10.09 -5.56 -37.39
N SER A 37 -9.66 -4.30 -37.29
CA SER A 37 -10.20 -3.21 -36.46
C SER A 37 -11.67 -2.84 -36.70
N LEU A 38 -12.37 -3.52 -37.60
CA LEU A 38 -13.75 -3.21 -38.00
C LEU A 38 -14.81 -4.00 -37.21
N HIS A 39 -14.46 -5.11 -36.56
CA HIS A 39 -15.45 -5.97 -35.86
C HIS A 39 -15.62 -5.61 -34.37
N THR A 40 -14.64 -4.98 -33.74
CA THR A 40 -14.75 -4.45 -32.36
C THR A 40 -15.51 -3.13 -32.33
N LEU A 41 -15.42 -2.31 -33.38
CA LEU A 41 -16.17 -1.05 -33.51
C LEU A 41 -17.70 -1.25 -33.65
N SER A 42 -18.15 -2.36 -34.25
CA SER A 42 -19.59 -2.64 -34.41
C SER A 42 -20.27 -3.06 -33.10
N LEU A 43 -19.55 -3.76 -32.22
CA LEU A 43 -20.07 -4.19 -30.91
C LEU A 43 -20.15 -3.04 -29.91
N THR A 44 -19.20 -2.10 -29.93
CA THR A 44 -19.25 -0.88 -29.11
C THR A 44 -20.38 0.04 -29.57
N ARG A 45 -20.61 0.16 -30.89
CA ARG A 45 -21.73 0.94 -31.44
C ARG A 45 -23.10 0.33 -31.10
N ARG A 46 -23.24 -1.00 -31.09
CA ARG A 46 -24.50 -1.67 -30.69
C ARG A 46 -24.83 -1.45 -29.22
N ARG A 47 -23.85 -1.56 -28.31
CA ARG A 47 -24.07 -1.30 -26.87
C ARG A 47 -24.47 0.16 -26.60
N ALA A 48 -23.84 1.12 -27.27
CA ALA A 48 -24.19 2.54 -27.14
C ALA A 48 -25.61 2.86 -27.65
N ARG A 49 -26.11 2.13 -28.66
CA ARG A 49 -27.46 2.34 -29.20
C ARG A 49 -28.55 1.85 -28.25
N THR A 50 -28.36 0.69 -27.63
CA THR A 50 -29.31 0.15 -26.62
C THR A 50 -29.41 1.03 -25.37
N THR A 51 -28.30 1.59 -24.88
CA THR A 51 -28.33 2.51 -23.72
C THR A 51 -29.04 3.82 -24.05
N ARG A 52 -28.97 4.27 -25.30
CA ARG A 52 -29.64 5.49 -25.77
C ARG A 52 -31.14 5.28 -25.96
N GLU A 53 -31.55 4.07 -26.37
CA GLU A 53 -32.96 3.69 -26.50
C GLU A 53 -33.62 3.46 -25.13
N THR A 54 -32.89 2.95 -24.12
CA THR A 54 -33.41 2.84 -22.75
C THR A 54 -33.56 4.21 -22.09
N LEU A 55 -32.58 5.11 -22.23
CA LEU A 55 -32.66 6.48 -21.72
C LEU A 55 -33.78 7.29 -22.41
N ALA A 56 -34.04 7.04 -23.71
CA ALA A 56 -35.13 7.68 -24.44
C ALA A 56 -36.52 7.17 -24.03
N ARG A 57 -36.64 5.92 -23.58
CA ARG A 57 -37.90 5.35 -23.06
C ARG A 57 -38.19 5.82 -21.63
N GLU A 58 -37.15 5.99 -20.82
CA GLU A 58 -37.25 6.52 -19.46
C GLU A 58 -37.71 8.00 -19.49
N SER A 59 -37.10 8.82 -20.36
CA SER A 59 -37.50 10.22 -20.56
C SER A 59 -38.82 10.42 -21.31
N ALA A 60 -39.35 9.39 -21.99
CA ALA A 60 -40.71 9.40 -22.53
C ALA A 60 -41.77 8.99 -21.50
N SER A 61 -41.40 8.17 -20.50
CA SER A 61 -42.26 7.77 -19.39
C SER A 61 -42.46 8.91 -18.37
N GLU A 62 -41.47 9.79 -18.20
CA GLU A 62 -41.58 10.95 -17.30
C GLU A 62 -42.43 12.09 -17.89
N ARG A 63 -42.72 12.06 -19.19
CA ARG A 63 -43.43 13.14 -19.91
C ARG A 63 -44.96 12.97 -19.93
N SER A 64 -45.51 11.91 -19.34
CA SER A 64 -46.97 11.64 -19.31
C SER A 64 -47.67 11.95 -17.99
N SER A 65 -47.00 12.64 -17.05
CA SER A 65 -47.58 12.95 -15.75
C SER A 65 -47.19 14.36 -15.28
N GLU A 66 -47.85 15.37 -15.84
CA GLU A 66 -47.93 16.71 -15.24
C GLU A 66 -49.40 17.02 -14.89
N PRO A 67 -49.72 17.39 -13.64
CA PRO A 67 -50.87 18.22 -13.37
C PRO A 67 -50.46 19.70 -13.50
N SER A 68 -51.30 20.43 -14.23
CA SER A 68 -51.22 21.88 -14.47
C SER A 68 -51.25 22.70 -13.18
N THR A 69 -50.23 23.53 -12.92
CA THR A 69 -50.39 24.87 -12.33
C THR A 69 -49.19 25.77 -12.65
N SER A 70 -49.51 26.93 -13.23
CA SER A 70 -48.76 28.20 -13.22
C SER A 70 -47.70 28.34 -12.13
N ASN A 71 -46.44 28.65 -12.50
CA ASN A 71 -45.69 29.76 -11.89
C ASN A 71 -44.35 30.04 -12.57
N ALA A 72 -44.08 31.32 -12.83
CA ALA A 72 -42.90 31.88 -13.48
C ALA A 72 -41.60 31.82 -12.62
N TYR A 73 -41.47 30.84 -11.73
CA TYR A 73 -40.31 30.66 -10.83
C TYR A 73 -39.36 29.51 -11.24
N ASP A 74 -39.75 28.68 -12.20
CA ASP A 74 -39.01 27.45 -12.57
C ASP A 74 -37.84 27.69 -13.54
N GLY A 75 -37.90 28.74 -14.36
CA GLY A 75 -36.87 29.04 -15.37
C GLY A 75 -35.52 29.51 -14.81
N SER A 76 -35.51 30.05 -13.58
CA SER A 76 -34.29 30.54 -12.90
C SER A 76 -33.51 29.43 -12.19
N ILE A 77 -34.19 28.42 -11.64
CA ILE A 77 -33.54 27.31 -10.93
C ILE A 77 -33.03 26.26 -11.92
N ALA A 78 -33.79 25.91 -12.97
CA ALA A 78 -33.32 25.01 -14.02
C ALA A 78 -32.07 25.55 -14.75
N ARG A 79 -31.99 26.88 -14.93
CA ARG A 79 -30.82 27.57 -15.53
C ARG A 79 -29.64 27.65 -14.57
N ALA A 80 -29.88 27.75 -13.26
CA ALA A 80 -28.83 27.71 -12.22
C ALA A 80 -28.25 26.29 -12.06
N GLU A 81 -29.07 25.24 -12.08
CA GLU A 81 -28.58 23.84 -11.98
C GLU A 81 -27.81 23.40 -13.22
N THR A 82 -28.24 23.79 -14.42
CA THR A 82 -27.48 23.50 -15.65
C THR A 82 -26.15 24.26 -15.72
N SER A 83 -26.08 25.49 -15.20
CA SER A 83 -24.83 26.28 -15.17
C SER A 83 -23.87 25.87 -14.06
N THR A 84 -24.38 25.35 -12.93
CA THR A 84 -23.56 24.76 -11.85
C THR A 84 -23.02 23.38 -12.25
N SER A 85 -23.79 22.59 -13.00
CA SER A 85 -23.37 21.31 -13.57
C SER A 85 -22.34 21.48 -14.70
N SER A 86 -22.50 22.49 -15.57
CA SER A 86 -21.55 22.77 -16.65
C SER A 86 -20.20 23.26 -16.13
N THR A 87 -20.19 24.13 -15.12
CA THR A 87 -18.95 24.61 -14.48
C THR A 87 -18.23 23.48 -13.73
N SER A 88 -18.97 22.61 -13.03
CA SER A 88 -18.39 21.41 -12.39
C SER A 88 -17.78 20.44 -13.41
N MET A 89 -18.45 20.20 -14.55
CA MET A 89 -17.90 19.40 -15.64
C MET A 89 -16.66 20.04 -16.29
N GLU A 90 -16.63 21.36 -16.45
CA GLU A 90 -15.48 22.06 -17.01
C GLU A 90 -14.26 21.99 -16.09
N VAL A 91 -14.47 22.16 -14.77
CA VAL A 91 -13.42 22.00 -13.75
C VAL A 91 -12.91 20.55 -13.73
N GLN A 92 -13.80 19.56 -13.77
CA GLN A 92 -13.40 18.14 -13.84
C GLN A 92 -12.62 17.81 -15.12
N ARG A 93 -13.03 18.35 -16.28
CA ARG A 93 -12.31 18.18 -17.55
C ARG A 93 -10.97 18.91 -17.57
N ALA A 94 -10.86 20.06 -16.90
CA ALA A 94 -9.60 20.79 -16.76
C ALA A 94 -8.63 20.03 -15.85
N LEU A 95 -9.13 19.47 -14.74
CA LEU A 95 -8.35 18.64 -13.83
C LEU A 95 -7.86 17.36 -14.51
N ALA A 96 -8.74 16.66 -15.22
CA ALA A 96 -8.38 15.45 -15.97
C ALA A 96 -7.30 15.72 -17.03
N ARG A 97 -7.37 16.86 -17.73
CA ARG A 97 -6.33 17.28 -18.69
C ARG A 97 -4.98 17.52 -18.01
N ARG A 98 -4.97 18.23 -16.87
CA ARG A 98 -3.74 18.45 -16.09
C ARG A 98 -3.13 17.15 -15.56
N MET A 99 -3.95 16.21 -15.10
CA MET A 99 -3.49 14.90 -14.66
C MET A 99 -2.86 14.11 -15.82
N LEU A 100 -3.48 14.12 -17.01
CA LEU A 100 -2.95 13.44 -18.19
C LEU A 100 -1.64 14.09 -18.69
N GLU A 101 -1.54 15.41 -18.66
CA GLU A 101 -0.31 16.13 -19.03
C GLU A 101 0.83 15.85 -18.05
N ALA A 102 0.55 15.87 -16.74
CA ALA A 102 1.51 15.50 -15.72
C ALA A 102 1.97 14.05 -15.90
N GLN A 103 1.05 13.12 -16.12
CA GLN A 103 1.39 11.71 -16.38
C GLN A 103 2.23 11.55 -17.64
N ARG A 104 1.90 12.26 -18.73
CA ARG A 104 2.66 12.22 -19.99
C ARG A 104 4.08 12.76 -19.82
N SER A 105 4.23 13.87 -19.10
CA SER A 105 5.54 14.48 -18.82
C SER A 105 6.44 13.58 -17.97
N TRP A 106 5.86 12.86 -17.00
CA TRP A 106 6.57 11.86 -16.21
C TRP A 106 7.05 10.71 -17.07
N VAL A 107 6.16 10.14 -17.89
CA VAL A 107 6.50 9.05 -18.81
C VAL A 107 7.57 9.47 -19.81
N SER A 108 7.51 10.68 -20.38
CA SER A 108 8.53 11.16 -21.31
C SER A 108 9.87 11.39 -20.62
N LYS A 109 9.86 11.93 -19.39
CA LYS A 109 11.08 12.12 -18.60
C LYS A 109 11.71 10.78 -18.23
N SER A 110 10.91 9.80 -17.79
CA SER A 110 11.36 8.44 -17.49
C SER A 110 11.83 7.66 -18.73
N ALA A 111 11.27 7.94 -19.91
CA ALA A 111 11.72 7.37 -21.17
C ALA A 111 13.03 8.02 -21.64
N SER A 112 13.21 9.32 -21.42
CA SER A 112 14.44 10.03 -21.77
C SER A 112 15.64 9.63 -20.90
N THR A 113 15.42 9.06 -19.71
CA THR A 113 16.50 8.53 -18.85
C THR A 113 16.96 7.11 -19.25
N LYS A 114 16.47 6.54 -20.37
CA LYS A 114 16.77 5.15 -20.75
C LYS A 114 17.90 4.93 -21.76
N ASP A 115 18.62 5.96 -22.20
CA ASP A 115 19.86 5.79 -23.00
C ASP A 115 21.10 5.59 -22.11
N VAL A 116 20.96 4.82 -21.02
CA VAL A 116 22.11 4.19 -20.36
C VAL A 116 22.15 2.78 -20.90
N ASP A 117 23.13 2.53 -21.76
CA ASP A 117 23.47 1.21 -22.31
C ASP A 117 23.68 0.26 -21.13
N THR A 118 22.61 -0.42 -20.74
CA THR A 118 22.62 -1.37 -19.65
C THR A 118 22.51 -2.71 -20.34
N ASP A 119 23.66 -3.34 -20.56
CA ASP A 119 23.76 -4.79 -20.58
C ASP A 119 23.26 -5.29 -19.21
N VAL A 120 21.94 -5.27 -19.03
CA VAL A 120 21.27 -5.95 -17.93
C VAL A 120 21.49 -7.42 -18.24
N GLU A 121 22.59 -7.95 -17.72
CA GLU A 121 22.79 -9.38 -17.62
C GLU A 121 21.46 -9.94 -17.10
N VAL A 122 20.75 -10.69 -17.95
CA VAL A 122 19.43 -11.22 -17.61
C VAL A 122 19.71 -12.32 -16.60
N VAL A 123 19.90 -11.92 -15.34
CA VAL A 123 20.08 -12.82 -14.22
C VAL A 123 18.86 -13.73 -14.24
N GLY A 124 19.10 -15.03 -14.42
CA GLY A 124 18.02 -16.00 -14.48
C GLY A 124 17.13 -15.83 -13.25
N VAL A 125 15.81 -15.91 -13.44
CA VAL A 125 14.81 -15.71 -12.37
C VAL A 125 15.14 -16.50 -11.10
N PHE A 126 15.73 -17.69 -11.27
CA PHE A 126 16.18 -18.55 -10.17
C PHE A 126 17.38 -18.00 -9.39
N THR A 127 18.35 -17.38 -10.05
CA THR A 127 19.54 -16.80 -9.41
C THR A 127 19.17 -15.57 -8.58
N GLU A 128 18.30 -14.71 -9.13
CA GLU A 128 17.77 -13.55 -8.41
C GLU A 128 16.96 -13.97 -7.18
N ALA A 129 16.07 -14.96 -7.35
CA ALA A 129 15.29 -15.51 -6.25
C ALA A 129 16.18 -16.11 -5.16
N TYR A 130 17.20 -16.91 -5.51
CA TYR A 130 18.10 -17.53 -4.54
C TYR A 130 18.86 -16.51 -3.70
N THR A 131 19.31 -15.41 -4.33
CA THR A 131 20.04 -14.33 -3.66
C THR A 131 19.16 -13.63 -2.63
N ARG A 132 17.90 -13.32 -2.99
CA ARG A 132 16.93 -12.69 -2.07
C ARG A 132 16.45 -13.64 -0.97
N VAL A 133 16.23 -14.92 -1.28
CA VAL A 133 15.72 -15.92 -0.32
C VAL A 133 16.63 -16.04 0.90
N ARG A 134 17.95 -16.04 0.73
CA ARG A 134 18.88 -16.09 1.87
C ARG A 134 18.69 -14.91 2.82
N TRP A 135 18.54 -13.70 2.29
CA TRP A 135 18.30 -12.50 3.09
C TRP A 135 16.92 -12.51 3.75
N LEU A 136 15.88 -12.81 2.97
CA LEU A 136 14.49 -12.84 3.44
C LEU A 136 14.25 -13.92 4.48
N LEU A 137 14.91 -15.08 4.39
CA LEU A 137 14.83 -16.12 5.43
C LEU A 137 15.45 -15.66 6.74
N GLY A 138 16.59 -14.97 6.70
CA GLY A 138 17.19 -14.40 7.91
C GLY A 138 16.29 -13.36 8.57
N LEU A 139 15.70 -12.49 7.74
CA LEU A 139 14.70 -11.52 8.18
C LEU A 139 13.44 -12.18 8.76
N LEU A 140 12.96 -13.28 8.16
CA LEU A 140 11.80 -14.02 8.64
C LEU A 140 12.04 -14.63 10.04
N ILE A 141 13.23 -15.21 10.27
CA ILE A 141 13.60 -15.74 11.58
C ILE A 141 13.63 -14.61 12.61
N LEU A 142 14.22 -13.47 12.27
CA LEU A 142 14.26 -12.31 13.16
C LEU A 142 12.84 -11.78 13.44
N GLN A 143 12.00 -11.69 12.43
CA GLN A 143 10.60 -11.26 12.57
C GLN A 143 9.81 -12.21 13.47
N SER A 144 10.07 -13.52 13.42
CA SER A 144 9.39 -14.51 14.28
C SER A 144 9.60 -14.26 15.78
N THR A 145 10.61 -13.47 16.15
CA THR A 145 10.85 -13.11 17.56
C THR A 145 9.75 -12.24 18.17
N SER A 146 8.98 -11.51 17.36
CA SER A 146 7.87 -10.69 17.83
C SER A 146 6.77 -11.54 18.47
N SER A 147 6.58 -12.78 18.01
CA SER A 147 5.59 -13.71 18.58
C SER A 147 5.94 -14.09 20.02
N PHE A 148 7.22 -14.30 20.35
CA PHE A 148 7.64 -14.59 21.72
C PHE A 148 7.40 -13.40 22.65
N VAL A 149 7.62 -12.18 22.17
CA VAL A 149 7.29 -10.97 22.93
C VAL A 149 5.79 -10.92 23.22
N LEU A 150 4.96 -11.16 22.20
CA LEU A 150 3.51 -11.10 22.34
C LEU A 150 2.99 -12.16 23.33
N SER A 151 3.56 -13.38 23.33
CA SER A 151 3.24 -14.41 24.31
C SER A 151 3.60 -14.02 25.75
N GLY A 152 4.61 -13.17 25.96
CA GLY A 152 4.94 -12.64 27.28
C GLY A 152 3.90 -11.67 27.86
N TYR A 153 3.03 -11.12 27.02
CA TYR A 153 1.95 -10.19 27.40
C TYR A 153 0.56 -10.83 27.18
N GLU A 154 0.44 -12.15 27.30
CA GLU A 154 -0.81 -12.87 27.05
C GLU A 154 -1.97 -12.38 27.93
N ASP A 155 -1.71 -12.12 29.21
CA ASP A 155 -2.73 -11.65 30.16
C ASP A 155 -3.24 -10.24 29.79
N LEU A 156 -2.33 -9.32 29.45
CA LEU A 156 -2.65 -7.99 28.95
C LEU A 156 -3.58 -8.05 27.73
N ILE A 157 -3.28 -8.95 26.79
CA ILE A 157 -4.01 -9.11 25.53
C ILE A 157 -5.41 -9.70 25.76
N LYS A 158 -5.53 -10.67 26.69
CA LYS A 158 -6.82 -11.26 27.05
C LYS A 158 -7.76 -10.23 27.66
N GLU A 159 -7.23 -9.35 28.51
CA GLU A 159 -8.00 -8.28 29.13
C GLU A 159 -8.29 -7.13 28.16
N ASN A 160 -7.35 -6.82 27.27
CA ASN A 160 -7.41 -5.65 26.39
C ASN A 160 -7.28 -6.03 24.90
N ILE A 161 -8.33 -6.63 24.34
CA ILE A 161 -8.34 -7.09 22.94
C ILE A 161 -8.04 -5.96 21.93
N ILE A 162 -8.35 -4.72 22.28
CA ILE A 162 -8.08 -3.52 21.47
C ILE A 162 -6.61 -3.43 21.03
N VAL A 163 -5.66 -3.85 21.87
CA VAL A 163 -4.22 -3.83 21.56
C VAL A 163 -3.92 -4.66 20.32
N THR A 164 -4.48 -5.87 20.24
CA THR A 164 -4.26 -6.77 19.09
C THR A 164 -4.96 -6.31 17.82
N LEU A 165 -6.12 -5.67 17.95
CA LEU A 165 -6.88 -5.14 16.80
C LEU A 165 -6.10 -4.03 16.06
N PHE A 166 -5.33 -3.24 16.79
CA PHE A 166 -4.55 -2.13 16.22
C PHE A 166 -3.06 -2.41 16.04
N LEU A 167 -2.56 -3.57 16.49
CA LEU A 167 -1.14 -3.94 16.42
C LEU A 167 -0.56 -3.85 15.00
N THR A 168 -1.29 -4.35 14.01
CA THR A 168 -0.87 -4.31 12.59
C THR A 168 -0.78 -2.88 12.06
N MET A 169 -1.69 -2.01 12.48
CA MET A 169 -1.66 -0.60 12.14
C MET A 169 -0.45 0.09 12.76
N LEU A 170 -0.16 -0.17 14.04
CA LEU A 170 0.94 0.43 14.77
C LEU A 170 2.29 0.08 14.14
N VAL A 171 2.53 -1.23 13.94
CA VAL A 171 3.74 -1.76 13.31
C VAL A 171 3.88 -1.27 11.86
N GLY A 172 2.79 -1.27 11.09
CA GLY A 172 2.79 -0.76 9.72
C GLY A 172 3.10 0.74 9.63
N ALA A 173 2.55 1.56 10.53
CA ALA A 173 2.86 2.98 10.60
C ALA A 173 4.33 3.23 10.96
N GLY A 174 4.86 2.47 11.92
CA GLY A 174 6.29 2.46 12.24
C GLY A 174 7.14 2.15 11.01
N GLY A 175 6.97 0.97 10.42
CA GLY A 175 7.73 0.55 9.24
C GLY A 175 7.71 1.57 8.09
N ASN A 176 6.56 2.19 7.83
CA ASN A 176 6.44 3.27 6.85
C ASN A 176 7.26 4.53 7.21
N ALA A 177 7.17 5.00 8.45
CA ALA A 177 7.92 6.17 8.93
C ALA A 177 9.44 5.92 8.93
N GLY A 178 9.86 4.76 9.41
CA GLY A 178 11.26 4.34 9.40
C GLY A 178 11.78 4.20 7.97
N ASN A 179 11.02 3.62 7.05
CA ASN A 179 11.43 3.49 5.65
C ASN A 179 11.57 4.84 4.95
N GLN A 180 10.70 5.80 5.24
CA GLN A 180 10.86 7.17 4.74
C GLN A 180 12.19 7.80 5.22
N SER A 181 12.51 7.61 6.50
CA SER A 181 13.76 8.09 7.10
C SER A 181 14.98 7.38 6.51
N ALA A 182 14.90 6.07 6.29
CA ALA A 182 15.97 5.28 5.66
C ALA A 182 16.21 5.71 4.22
N ILE A 183 15.16 5.90 3.42
CA ILE A 183 15.28 6.37 2.03
C ILE A 183 15.93 7.76 1.99
N HIS A 184 15.57 8.64 2.91
CA HIS A 184 16.18 9.97 3.02
C HIS A 184 17.70 9.87 3.21
N VAL A 185 18.16 9.04 4.16
CA VAL A 185 19.59 8.83 4.42
C VAL A 185 20.30 8.12 3.26
N ILE A 186 19.72 7.04 2.71
CA ILE A 186 20.29 6.30 1.57
C ILE A 186 20.51 7.24 0.38
N ARG A 187 19.53 8.10 0.09
CA ARG A 187 19.64 9.08 -0.98
C ARG A 187 20.72 10.12 -0.70
N GLY A 188 20.79 10.64 0.53
CA GLY A 188 21.85 11.58 0.93
C GLY A 188 23.25 10.98 0.77
N LEU A 189 23.42 9.72 1.17
CA LEU A 189 24.67 8.97 1.02
C LEU A 189 25.01 8.71 -0.46
N ALA A 190 24.02 8.29 -1.27
CA ALA A 190 24.23 7.98 -2.68
C ALA A 190 24.52 9.23 -3.54
N THR A 191 24.03 10.39 -3.13
CA THR A 191 24.26 11.68 -3.82
C THR A 191 25.52 12.40 -3.35
N GLY A 192 26.16 11.93 -2.27
CA GLY A 192 27.31 12.59 -1.65
C GLY A 192 26.94 13.83 -0.83
N GLU A 193 25.66 14.10 -0.61
CA GLU A 193 25.17 15.17 0.29
C GLU A 193 25.42 14.83 1.77
N MET A 194 25.49 13.53 2.09
CA MET A 194 25.79 13.01 3.42
C MET A 194 27.05 12.14 3.38
N GLU A 195 27.94 12.36 4.34
CA GLU A 195 29.12 11.51 4.54
C GLU A 195 28.85 10.43 5.59
N ASN A 196 29.43 9.24 5.44
CA ASN A 196 29.34 8.17 6.44
C ASN A 196 30.30 8.41 7.62
N THR A 197 30.16 9.54 8.31
CA THR A 197 30.94 9.90 9.51
C THR A 197 30.07 9.83 10.77
N ASN A 198 30.70 9.62 11.93
CA ASN A 198 29.99 9.61 13.23
C ASN A 198 29.28 10.97 13.50
N GLU A 199 29.90 12.06 13.08
CA GLU A 199 29.35 13.41 13.26
C GLU A 199 28.11 13.63 12.39
N CYS A 200 28.18 13.28 11.09
CA CYS A 200 27.03 13.36 10.20
C CYS A 200 25.89 12.49 10.71
N MET A 201 26.16 11.23 11.07
CA MET A 201 25.16 10.31 11.61
C MET A 201 24.47 10.89 12.85
N ARG A 202 25.23 11.44 13.81
CA ARG A 202 24.66 12.04 15.03
C ARG A 202 23.80 13.26 14.70
N LYS A 203 24.26 14.14 13.80
CA LYS A 203 23.51 15.32 13.37
C LYS A 203 22.19 14.91 12.72
N THR A 204 22.24 14.00 11.75
CA THR A 204 21.04 13.51 11.05
C THR A 204 20.08 12.79 11.99
N LEU A 205 20.58 12.03 12.98
CA LEU A 205 19.73 11.39 13.98
C LEU A 205 18.96 12.40 14.83
N VAL A 206 19.58 13.51 15.23
CA VAL A 206 18.91 14.57 16.00
C VAL A 206 17.84 15.27 15.15
N GLU A 207 18.16 15.59 13.90
CA GLU A 207 17.20 16.18 12.95
C GLU A 207 16.00 15.24 12.72
N GLN A 208 16.27 13.95 12.50
CA GLN A 208 15.22 12.96 12.27
C GLN A 208 14.43 12.63 13.53
N PHE A 209 15.03 12.72 14.72
CA PHE A 209 14.29 12.63 15.97
C PHE A 209 13.27 13.77 16.12
N GLN A 210 13.65 15.00 15.77
CA GLN A 210 12.72 16.15 15.79
C GLN A 210 11.58 15.96 14.77
N VAL A 211 11.90 15.49 13.57
CA VAL A 211 10.89 15.12 12.56
C VAL A 211 9.98 14.02 13.09
N GLY A 212 10.55 12.99 13.74
CA GLY A 212 9.85 11.90 14.38
C GLY A 212 8.87 12.35 15.46
N LEU A 213 9.25 13.32 16.29
CA LEU A 213 8.35 13.93 17.28
C LEU A 213 7.16 14.61 16.60
N MET A 214 7.41 15.43 15.57
CA MET A 214 6.34 16.12 14.84
C MET A 214 5.38 15.14 14.15
N LEU A 215 5.94 14.16 13.43
CA LEU A 215 5.15 13.09 12.80
C LEU A 215 4.41 12.26 13.84
N GLY A 216 5.06 11.98 14.98
CA GLY A 216 4.47 11.28 16.11
C GLY A 216 3.21 11.98 16.60
N VAL A 217 3.23 13.30 16.82
CA VAL A 217 2.04 14.05 17.26
C VAL A 217 0.91 13.98 16.23
N VAL A 218 1.22 14.18 14.95
CA VAL A 218 0.21 14.17 13.89
C VAL A 218 -0.39 12.77 13.69
N LEU A 219 0.44 11.73 13.67
CA LEU A 219 -0.03 10.36 13.47
C LEU A 219 -0.73 9.80 14.70
N SER A 220 -0.26 10.11 15.92
CA SER A 220 -0.94 9.71 17.16
C SER A 220 -2.29 10.38 17.33
N SER A 221 -2.43 11.67 17.00
CA SER A 221 -3.73 12.35 17.02
C SER A 221 -4.71 11.78 15.99
N ALA A 222 -4.26 11.54 14.76
CA ALA A 222 -5.08 10.87 13.74
C ALA A 222 -5.42 9.42 14.16
N GLY A 223 -4.47 8.72 14.77
CA GLY A 223 -4.65 7.37 15.30
C GLY A 223 -5.67 7.32 16.43
N PHE A 224 -5.61 8.26 17.37
CA PHE A 224 -6.58 8.39 18.46
C PHE A 224 -8.00 8.54 17.91
N VAL A 225 -8.21 9.49 16.98
CA VAL A 225 -9.52 9.71 16.34
C VAL A 225 -9.99 8.45 15.62
N ARG A 226 -9.10 7.79 14.86
CA ARG A 226 -9.44 6.54 14.17
C ARG A 226 -9.88 5.44 15.14
N VAL A 227 -9.15 5.24 16.23
CA VAL A 227 -9.45 4.21 17.22
C VAL A 227 -10.77 4.53 17.90
N LEU A 228 -10.98 5.78 18.31
CA LEU A 228 -12.23 6.23 18.92
C LEU A 228 -13.46 5.97 18.03
N LEU A 229 -13.32 6.14 16.71
CA LEU A 229 -14.41 5.92 15.75
C LEU A 229 -14.64 4.43 15.40
N THR A 230 -13.65 3.56 15.60
CA THR A 230 -13.68 2.16 15.16
C THR A 230 -13.81 1.19 16.34
N SER A 231 -13.59 1.66 17.58
CA SER A 231 -13.61 0.81 18.77
C SER A 231 -15.02 0.23 19.02
N PRO A 232 -15.13 -1.09 19.22
CA PRO A 232 -16.41 -1.76 19.50
C PRO A 232 -17.08 -1.31 20.80
N GLN A 233 -16.31 -0.77 21.75
CA GLN A 233 -16.76 -0.37 23.09
C GLN A 233 -17.45 1.01 23.11
N GLY A 234 -17.53 1.71 21.98
CA GLY A 234 -18.13 3.05 21.89
C GLY A 234 -17.20 4.17 22.37
N THR A 235 -17.72 5.39 22.47
CA THR A 235 -16.95 6.60 22.83
C THR A 235 -16.70 6.76 24.32
N ASP A 236 -17.25 5.87 25.15
CA ASP A 236 -17.24 6.02 26.61
C ASP A 236 -15.95 5.51 27.24
N ASP A 237 -15.20 4.63 26.56
CA ASP A 237 -13.87 4.19 26.96
C ASP A 237 -12.78 4.95 26.19
N LEU A 238 -12.15 5.90 26.87
CA LEU A 238 -11.06 6.72 26.32
C LEU A 238 -9.67 6.13 26.62
N ILE A 239 -9.56 5.16 27.54
CA ILE A 239 -8.27 4.64 28.00
C ILE A 239 -7.62 3.81 26.89
N GLY A 240 -8.38 2.93 26.24
CA GLY A 240 -7.90 2.14 25.11
C GLY A 240 -7.37 3.00 23.94
N PRO A 241 -8.18 3.93 23.38
CA PRO A 241 -7.71 4.86 22.34
C PRO A 241 -6.48 5.67 22.75
N PHE A 242 -6.40 6.11 24.01
CA PHE A 242 -5.26 6.86 24.53
C PHE A 242 -3.98 6.00 24.61
N ALA A 243 -4.09 4.75 25.06
CA ALA A 243 -2.97 3.80 25.10
C ALA A 243 -2.41 3.56 23.70
N ILE A 244 -3.28 3.32 22.71
CA ILE A 244 -2.88 3.09 21.31
C ILE A 244 -2.24 4.34 20.69
N ALA A 245 -2.80 5.53 20.94
CA ALA A 245 -2.24 6.78 20.44
C ALA A 245 -0.84 7.06 21.01
N THR A 246 -0.67 6.82 22.31
CA THR A 246 0.62 6.98 23.01
C THR A 246 1.65 5.97 22.50
N ALA A 247 1.25 4.71 22.29
CA ALA A 247 2.10 3.70 21.67
C ALA A 247 2.50 4.11 20.25
N LEU A 248 1.56 4.60 19.44
CA LEU A 248 1.83 5.08 18.08
C LEU A 248 2.84 6.23 18.06
N PHE A 249 2.71 7.19 18.98
CA PHE A 249 3.67 8.28 19.12
C PHE A 249 5.09 7.76 19.38
N ALA A 250 5.23 6.84 20.34
CA ALA A 250 6.51 6.24 20.70
C ALA A 250 7.10 5.41 19.54
N ILE A 251 6.27 4.65 18.83
CA ILE A 251 6.66 3.83 17.68
C ILE A 251 7.16 4.70 16.55
N VAL A 252 6.42 5.75 16.15
CA VAL A 252 6.82 6.64 15.06
C VAL A 252 8.14 7.34 15.39
N THR A 253 8.26 7.89 16.59
CA THR A 253 9.49 8.59 17.03
C THR A 253 10.69 7.63 16.98
N THR A 254 10.56 6.45 17.60
CA THR A 254 11.62 5.44 17.59
C THR A 254 11.93 4.96 16.18
N SER A 255 10.91 4.81 15.34
CA SER A 255 11.06 4.32 13.98
C SER A 255 11.86 5.25 13.09
N THR A 256 11.64 6.56 13.19
CA THR A 256 12.44 7.53 12.43
C THR A 256 13.92 7.47 12.82
N CYS A 257 14.23 7.30 14.11
CA CYS A 257 15.61 7.10 14.57
C CYS A 257 16.22 5.80 14.04
N VAL A 258 15.49 4.67 14.15
CA VAL A 258 15.95 3.37 13.63
C VAL A 258 16.17 3.43 12.13
N GLY A 259 15.21 3.99 11.38
CA GLY A 259 15.29 4.16 9.94
C GLY A 259 16.47 5.02 9.51
N THR A 260 16.81 6.02 10.30
CA THR A 260 17.98 6.87 10.06
C THR A 260 19.29 6.15 10.37
N ALA A 261 19.36 5.39 11.47
CA ALA A 261 20.58 4.72 11.91
C ALA A 261 20.94 3.50 11.05
N LEU A 262 19.94 2.77 10.55
CA LEU A 262 20.16 1.47 9.88
C LEU A 262 21.04 1.56 8.62
N PRO A 263 20.84 2.52 7.70
CA PRO A 263 21.70 2.66 6.52
C PRO A 263 23.17 2.92 6.88
N PHE A 264 23.43 3.79 7.87
CA PHE A 264 24.79 4.03 8.36
C PHE A 264 25.41 2.76 8.96
N LEU A 265 24.63 1.98 9.71
CA LEU A 265 25.09 0.73 10.31
C LEU A 265 25.42 -0.32 9.23
N LEU A 266 24.56 -0.48 8.22
CA LEU A 266 24.80 -1.42 7.12
C LEU A 266 26.07 -1.07 6.34
N MET A 267 26.32 0.21 6.05
CA MET A 267 27.56 0.64 5.42
C MET A 267 28.80 0.29 6.26
N ARG A 268 28.73 0.44 7.59
CA ARG A 268 29.84 0.05 8.49
C ARG A 268 30.10 -1.45 8.52
N LEU A 269 29.06 -2.25 8.28
CA LEU A 269 29.14 -3.71 8.19
C LEU A 269 29.48 -4.21 6.77
N ASN A 270 29.85 -3.30 5.85
CA ASN A 270 30.06 -3.61 4.42
C ASN A 270 28.86 -4.35 3.78
N GLN A 271 27.64 -4.06 4.24
CA GLN A 271 26.40 -4.55 3.65
C GLN A 271 25.77 -3.48 2.76
N ASP A 272 25.02 -3.90 1.75
CA ASP A 272 24.35 -2.98 0.83
C ASP A 272 23.25 -2.18 1.56
N PRO A 273 23.34 -0.84 1.61
CA PRO A 273 22.32 0.01 2.23
C PRO A 273 20.95 -0.09 1.53
N ALA A 274 20.87 -0.62 0.31
CA ALA A 274 19.60 -0.88 -0.37
C ALA A 274 18.69 -1.85 0.41
N ASN A 275 19.27 -2.74 1.22
CA ASN A 275 18.51 -3.69 2.05
C ASN A 275 17.90 -3.05 3.31
N ALA A 276 18.29 -1.81 3.64
CA ALA A 276 17.86 -1.14 4.87
C ALA A 276 16.34 -1.08 4.99
N GLY A 277 15.59 -0.84 3.91
CA GLY A 277 14.13 -0.76 3.98
C GLY A 277 13.47 -2.06 4.46
N THR A 278 13.91 -3.21 3.94
CA THR A 278 13.39 -4.51 4.39
C THR A 278 13.78 -4.82 5.84
N SER A 279 14.98 -4.40 6.26
CA SER A 279 15.45 -4.59 7.62
C SER A 279 14.76 -3.67 8.62
N VAL A 280 14.48 -2.41 8.25
CA VAL A 280 13.72 -1.46 9.08
C VAL A 280 12.35 -2.03 9.38
N GLN A 281 11.65 -2.57 8.38
CA GLN A 281 10.34 -3.19 8.62
C GLN A 281 10.42 -4.29 9.69
N VAL A 282 11.37 -5.21 9.58
CA VAL A 282 11.50 -6.32 10.54
C VAL A 282 11.88 -5.84 11.93
N VAL A 283 12.77 -4.85 12.03
CA VAL A 283 13.11 -4.24 13.33
C VAL A 283 11.89 -3.55 13.93
N MET A 284 11.05 -2.90 13.11
CA MET A 284 9.81 -2.27 13.55
C MET A 284 8.71 -3.26 13.91
N ASP A 285 8.67 -4.43 13.29
CA ASP A 285 7.75 -5.50 13.68
C ASP A 285 8.04 -5.98 15.10
N VAL A 286 9.32 -6.17 15.45
CA VAL A 286 9.71 -6.61 16.80
C VAL A 286 9.61 -5.48 17.81
N SER A 287 10.26 -4.34 17.54
CA SER A 287 10.28 -3.20 18.46
C SER A 287 8.90 -2.55 18.61
N GLY A 288 8.09 -2.51 17.55
CA GLY A 288 6.73 -1.98 17.60
C GLY A 288 5.83 -2.81 18.50
N VAL A 289 5.94 -4.15 18.47
CA VAL A 289 5.20 -5.03 19.40
C VAL A 289 5.66 -4.79 20.84
N ILE A 290 6.98 -4.70 21.08
CA ILE A 290 7.53 -4.41 22.42
C ILE A 290 6.98 -3.08 22.95
N ILE A 291 7.14 -2.00 22.18
CA ILE A 291 6.69 -0.65 22.57
C ILE A 291 5.19 -0.64 22.81
N THR A 292 4.40 -1.27 21.93
CA THR A 292 2.95 -1.35 22.10
C THR A 292 2.59 -2.03 23.41
N CYS A 293 3.13 -3.22 23.69
CA CYS A 293 2.79 -3.97 24.88
C CYS A 293 3.25 -3.27 26.15
N THR A 294 4.46 -2.71 26.17
CA THR A 294 4.99 -1.98 27.32
C THR A 294 4.18 -0.71 27.60
N VAL A 295 3.88 0.10 26.58
CA VAL A 295 3.08 1.33 26.76
C VAL A 295 1.65 0.98 27.16
N ALA A 296 1.02 0.00 26.51
CA ALA A 296 -0.33 -0.41 26.85
C ALA A 296 -0.40 -0.94 28.29
N SER A 297 0.52 -1.81 28.70
CA SER A 297 0.60 -2.31 30.08
C SER A 297 0.72 -1.17 31.09
N PHE A 298 1.61 -0.22 30.82
CA PHE A 298 1.82 0.92 31.71
C PHE A 298 0.56 1.80 31.84
N ILE A 299 -0.13 2.07 30.74
CA ILE A 299 -1.35 2.88 30.75
C ILE A 299 -2.50 2.14 31.45
N PHE A 300 -2.73 0.86 31.14
CA PHE A 300 -3.83 0.12 31.76
C PHE A 300 -3.61 -0.05 33.27
N GLU A 301 -2.39 -0.33 33.73
CA GLU A 301 -2.09 -0.47 35.17
C GLU A 301 -2.26 0.84 35.96
N HIS A 302 -2.06 2.01 35.34
CA HIS A 302 -2.20 3.30 36.02
C HIS A 302 -3.62 3.88 36.00
N PHE A 303 -4.44 3.52 35.01
CA PHE A 303 -5.73 4.15 34.75
C PHE A 303 -6.94 3.22 34.92
N VAL A 304 -6.74 1.92 35.10
CA VAL A 304 -7.78 0.89 35.36
C VAL A 304 -7.58 0.31 36.75
#